data_AF-A0AAU7G8R8-F1
#
_entry.id   AF-A0AAU7G8R8-F1
#
_cell.length_a   1.000
_cell.length_b   1.000
_cell.length_c   1.000
_cell.angle_alpha   90.00
_cell.angle_beta   90.00
_cell.angle_gamma   90.00
#
_symmetry.space_group_name_H-M   'P 1'
#
loop_
_entity.id
_entity.type
_entity.pdbx_description
1 polymer ?
#
loop_
_entity_poly.entity_id
_entity_poly.type
_entity_poly.pdbx_seq_one_letter_code
_entity_poly.pdbx_strand_id
1 'polypeptide(L)' 'MCKQAHVARSAYYKWLNHKPSKREERDQKILKRIKEIAKSNNSLFGSPKMTMALNKELADCEGKIYRRTVARYVC' A
#
# COMPACT_ATOMS: atom_id res chain seq x y z
N MET A 1 6.04 -1.52 29.07
CA MET A 1 5.96 -1.24 27.62
C MET A 1 6.88 -0.11 27.15
N CYS A 2 6.55 1.19 27.28
CA CYS A 2 7.36 2.26 26.64
C CYS A 2 8.83 2.31 27.11
N LYS A 3 9.08 2.15 28.42
CA LYS A 3 10.45 2.11 29.00
C LYS A 3 11.25 0.89 28.56
N GLN A 4 10.60 -0.26 28.39
CA GLN A 4 11.23 -1.51 27.95
C GLN A 4 11.53 -1.50 26.44
N ALA A 5 10.66 -0.85 25.66
CA ALA A 5 10.83 -0.68 24.21
C ALA A 5 11.73 0.52 23.85
N HIS A 6 12.25 1.26 24.82
CA HIS A 6 13.03 2.49 24.63
C HIS A 6 12.37 3.52 23.68
N VAL A 7 11.03 3.61 23.70
CA VAL A 7 10.27 4.56 22.89
C VAL A 7 9.77 5.71 23.77
N ALA A 8 9.88 6.95 23.27
CA ALA A 8 9.29 8.11 23.92
C ALA A 8 7.78 7.92 24.10
N ARG A 9 7.26 8.25 25.29
CA ARG A 9 5.83 8.09 25.61
C ARG A 9 4.92 8.86 24.64
N SER A 10 5.35 10.04 24.19
CA SER A 10 4.66 10.85 23.18
C SER A 10 4.58 10.16 21.82
N ALA A 11 5.66 9.51 21.37
CA ALA A 11 5.67 8.75 20.12
C ALA A 11 4.72 7.55 20.19
N TYR A 12 4.68 6.84 21.33
CA TYR A 12 3.75 5.72 21.54
C TYR A 12 2.29 6.16 21.38
N TYR A 13 1.85 7.20 22.08
CA TYR A 13 0.46 7.65 21.98
C TYR A 13 0.15 8.34 20.65
N LYS A 14 1.14 8.94 19.98
CA LYS A 14 0.99 9.44 18.60
C LYS A 14 0.71 8.31 17.63
N TRP A 15 1.44 7.20 17.73
CA TRP A 15 1.20 6.01 16.92
C TRP A 15 -0.14 5.33 17.26
N LEU A 16 -0.44 5.19 18.56
CA LEU A 16 -1.67 4.54 19.03
C LEU A 16 -2.94 5.26 18.53
N ASN A 17 -2.92 6.59 18.53
CA ASN A 17 -4.04 7.42 18.09
C ASN A 17 -3.93 7.84 16.62
N HIS A 18 -2.97 7.30 15.87
CA HIS A 18 -2.74 7.68 14.49
C HIS A 18 -3.95 7.30 13.63
N LYS A 19 -4.51 8.30 12.93
CA LYS A 19 -5.54 8.09 11.92
C LYS A 19 -4.90 8.14 10.54
N PRO A 20 -5.25 7.21 9.63
CA PRO A 20 -4.67 7.20 8.30
C PRO A 20 -4.96 8.52 7.58
N SER A 21 -3.94 9.06 6.94
CA SER A 21 -4.09 10.19 6.03
C SER A 21 -4.78 9.74 4.73
N LYS A 22 -5.33 10.70 3.97
CA LYS A 22 -5.93 10.43 2.64
C LYS A 22 -4.98 9.66 1.70
N ARG A 23 -3.67 9.90 1.82
CA ARG A 23 -2.66 9.19 1.04
C ARG A 23 -2.49 7.74 1.49
N GLU A 24 -2.50 7.49 2.79
CA GLU A 24 -2.42 6.13 3.32
C GLU A 24 -3.68 5.33 3.01
N GLU A 25 -4.87 5.95 3.08
CA GLU A 25 -6.11 5.30 2.65
C GLU A 25 -6.06 4.91 1.18
N ARG A 26 -5.54 5.79 0.31
CA ARG A 26 -5.32 5.49 -1.10
C ARG A 26 -4.31 4.35 -1.28
N ASP A 27 -3.18 4.42 -0.61
CA ASP A 27 -2.15 3.38 -0.67
C ASP A 27 -2.68 2.02 -0.17
N GLN A 28 -3.54 2.01 0.85
CA GLN A 28 -4.24 0.80 1.34
C GLN A 28 -5.20 0.21 0.30
N LYS A 29 -5.97 1.05 -0.42
CA LYS A 29 -6.84 0.59 -1.51
C LYS A 29 -6.03 -0.04 -2.64
N ILE A 30 -4.96 0.62 -3.07
CA ILE A 30 -4.04 0.10 -4.11
C ILE A 30 -3.43 -1.22 -3.65
N LEU A 31 -2.95 -1.30 -2.40
CA LEU A 31 -2.38 -2.51 -1.81
C LEU A 31 -3.38 -3.67 -1.78
N LYS A 32 -4.63 -3.41 -1.42
CA LYS A 32 -5.69 -4.42 -1.43
C LYS A 32 -5.87 -4.97 -2.84
N ARG A 33 -5.91 -4.09 -3.85
CA ARG A 33 -6.07 -4.53 -5.24
C ARG A 33 -4.86 -5.30 -5.77
N ILE A 34 -3.64 -4.88 -5.41
CA ILE A 34 -2.42 -5.63 -5.71
C ILE A 34 -2.50 -7.06 -5.18
N LYS A 35 -2.96 -7.24 -3.94
CA LYS A 35 -3.10 -8.57 -3.33
C LYS A 35 -4.14 -9.43 -4.05
N GLU A 36 -5.24 -8.84 -4.49
CA GLU A 36 -6.28 -9.54 -5.25
C GLU A 36 -5.76 -10.04 -6.61
N ILE A 37 -5.07 -9.17 -7.36
CA ILE A 37 -4.44 -9.53 -8.65
C ILE A 37 -3.32 -10.54 -8.45
N ALA A 38 -2.50 -10.38 -7.41
CA ALA A 38 -1.45 -11.34 -7.10
C ALA A 38 -2.05 -12.71 -6.77
N LYS A 39 -3.16 -12.77 -6.02
CA LYS A 39 -3.84 -14.03 -5.70
C LYS A 39 -4.45 -14.70 -6.93
N SER A 40 -5.04 -13.94 -7.86
CA SER A 40 -5.65 -14.52 -9.06
C SER A 40 -4.62 -15.08 -10.05
N ASN A 41 -3.40 -14.54 -10.04
CA ASN A 41 -2.33 -14.89 -10.97
C ASN A 41 -1.13 -15.56 -10.29
N ASN A 42 -1.31 -16.10 -9.08
CA ASN A 42 -0.27 -16.80 -8.30
C ASN A 42 1.05 -16.02 -8.17
N SER A 43 0.97 -14.70 -7.98
CA SER A 43 2.11 -13.80 -7.80
C SER A 43 3.11 -13.78 -8.97
N LEU A 44 2.71 -14.20 -10.19
CA LEU A 44 3.58 -14.23 -11.37
C LEU A 44 3.88 -12.82 -11.93
N PHE A 45 3.05 -11.81 -11.60
CA PHE A 45 3.24 -10.45 -12.09
C PHE A 45 4.23 -9.67 -11.23
N GLY A 46 5.40 -9.37 -11.82
CA GLY A 46 6.31 -8.36 -11.29
C GLY A 46 5.80 -6.92 -11.48
N SER A 47 6.56 -5.96 -10.95
CA SER A 47 6.22 -4.52 -10.94
C SER A 47 5.67 -3.96 -12.28
N PRO A 48 6.22 -4.24 -13.47
CA PRO A 48 5.69 -3.72 -14.74
C PRO A 48 4.28 -4.24 -15.05
N LYS A 49 4.09 -5.56 -15.01
CA LYS A 49 2.82 -6.23 -15.35
C LYS A 49 1.73 -5.85 -14.34
N MET A 50 2.10 -5.77 -13.06
CA MET A 50 1.19 -5.35 -12.01
C MET A 50 0.71 -3.90 -12.23
N THR A 51 1.61 -3.00 -12.63
CA THR A 51 1.24 -1.60 -12.93
C THR A 51 0.25 -1.50 -14.10
N MET A 52 0.42 -2.32 -15.13
CA MET A 52 -0.51 -2.35 -16.27
C MET A 52 -1.87 -2.90 -15.87
N ALA A 53 -1.89 -4.01 -15.12
CA ALA A 53 -3.13 -4.62 -14.63
C ALA A 53 -3.92 -3.66 -13.72
N LEU A 54 -3.25 -3.02 -12.75
CA LEU A 54 -3.86 -2.03 -11.87
C LEU A 54 -4.46 -0.85 -12.62
N ASN A 55 -3.71 -0.26 -13.56
CA ASN A 55 -4.21 0.88 -14.33
C ASN A 55 -5.37 0.50 -15.26
N LYS A 56 -5.43 -0.75 -15.72
CA LYS A 56 -6.55 -1.24 -16.53
C LYS A 56 -7.82 -1.40 -15.69
N GLU A 57 -7.71 -1.88 -14.47
CA GLU A 57 -8.87 -2.10 -13.59
C GLU A 57 -9.33 -0.84 -12.87
N LEU A 58 -8.41 0.08 -12.57
CA LEU A 58 -8.70 1.32 -11.83
C LEU A 58 -8.84 2.54 -12.74
N ALA A 59 -8.89 2.35 -14.06
CA ALA A 59 -8.96 3.42 -15.05
C ALA A 59 -10.11 4.41 -14.78
N ASP A 60 -11.24 3.90 -14.30
CA ASP A 60 -12.46 4.69 -14.09
C ASP A 60 -12.54 5.31 -12.68
N CYS A 61 -11.84 4.75 -11.70
CA CYS A 61 -11.98 5.12 -10.28
C CYS A 61 -10.79 5.90 -9.72
N GLU A 62 -9.60 5.78 -10.31
CA GLU A 62 -8.39 6.42 -9.82
C GLU A 62 -7.53 7.01 -10.94
N GLY A 63 -6.77 8.07 -10.61
CA GLY A 63 -5.77 8.62 -11.53
C GLY A 63 -4.59 7.67 -11.74
N LYS A 64 -3.92 7.80 -12.89
CA LYS A 64 -2.81 6.94 -13.34
C LYS A 64 -1.79 6.61 -12.24
N ILE A 65 -1.58 5.32 -12.00
CA ILE A 65 -0.63 4.77 -11.03
C ILE A 65 0.70 4.51 -11.73
N TYR A 66 1.77 5.06 -11.16
CA TYR A 66 3.13 4.91 -11.70
C TYR A 66 3.81 3.64 -11.17
N ARG A 67 4.69 3.06 -12.00
CA ARG A 67 5.47 1.87 -11.64
C ARG A 67 6.26 2.05 -10.34
N ARG A 68 6.84 3.23 -10.11
CA ARG A 68 7.56 3.56 -8.86
C ARG A 68 6.72 3.35 -7.61
N THR A 69 5.41 3.58 -7.71
CA THR A 69 4.47 3.43 -6.59
C THR A 69 4.24 1.94 -6.30
N VAL A 70 4.07 1.14 -7.35
CA VAL A 70 3.81 -0.31 -7.27
C VAL A 70 5.08 -1.08 -6.87
N ALA A 71 6.25 -0.64 -7.34
CA ALA A 71 7.55 -1.23 -7.01
C ALA A 71 7.89 -1.18 -5.51
N ARG A 72 7.24 -0.32 -4.72
CA ARG A 72 7.36 -0.34 -3.25
C ARG A 72 6.74 -1.59 -2.62
N TYR A 73 5.80 -2.23 -3.32
CA TYR A 73 4.96 -3.30 -2.80
C TYR A 73 5.16 -4.63 -3.54
N VAL A 74 5.80 -4.63 -4.71
CA VAL A 74 6.02 -5.80 -5.56
C VAL A 74 7.48 -5.81 -6.01
N CYS A 75 8.11 -6.99 -5.91
CA CYS A 75 9.51 -7.23 -6.32
C CYS A 75 9.71 -7.16 -7.84
#